data_AF-A0A7S2A9T4-F1
#
_entry.id   AF-A0A7S2A9T4-F1
#
_cell.length_a   1.000
_cell.length_b   1.000
_cell.length_c   1.000
_cell.angle_alpha   90.00
_cell.angle_beta   90.00
_cell.angle_gamma   90.00
#
_symmetry.space_group_name_H-M   'P 1'
#
loop_
_entity.id
_entity.type
_entity.pdbx_description
1 polymer ?
#
loop_
_entity_poly.entity_id
_entity_poly.type
_entity_poly.pdbx_seq_one_letter_code
_entity_poly.pdbx_strand_id
1 'polypeptide(L)'
;ELRITGILFGMLIQHQLVSSITLGIALRYVLEALRKSPGPPGNTTSNQGKMFRFGMFALEQFKERLHEWPQYCSHIVQIPHLKEGYADLVTEIESAMLESNAAPAPTVSVS
;
A
#
# COMPACT_ATOMS: atom_id res chain seq x y z
N GLU A 1 -9.20 4.50 17.13
CA GLU A 1 -8.02 3.65 17.41
C GLU A 1 -7.37 3.08 16.15
N LEU A 2 -8.12 2.46 15.21
CA LEU A 2 -7.56 1.86 13.97
C LEU A 2 -6.63 2.75 13.12
N ARG A 3 -6.77 4.07 13.16
CA ARG A 3 -5.85 5.00 12.48
C ARG A 3 -4.42 4.88 13.02
N ILE A 4 -4.25 4.93 14.34
CA ILE A 4 -2.93 4.84 14.99
C ILE A 4 -2.34 3.46 14.73
N THR A 5 -3.15 2.41 14.84
CA THR A 5 -2.73 1.03 14.54
C THR A 5 -2.26 0.89 13.09
N GLY A 6 -2.99 1.47 12.12
CA GLY A 6 -2.60 1.45 10.71
C GLY A 6 -1.28 2.15 10.46
N ILE A 7 -1.09 3.34 11.03
CA ILE A 7 0.16 4.09 10.95
C ILE A 7 1.32 3.28 11.53
N LEU A 8 1.19 2.78 12.76
CA LEU A 8 2.24 1.98 13.40
C LEU A 8 2.57 0.72 12.58
N PHE A 9 1.54 0.04 12.08
CA PHE A 9 1.72 -1.16 11.26
C PHE A 9 2.46 -0.87 9.95
N GLY A 10 2.11 0.22 9.28
CA GLY A 10 2.81 0.67 8.07
C GLY A 10 4.25 1.09 8.36
N MET A 11 4.52 1.74 9.51
CA MET A 11 5.87 2.09 9.93
C MET A 11 6.75 0.85 10.19
N LEU A 12 6.18 -0.25 10.71
CA LEU A 12 6.93 -1.51 10.87
C LEU A 12 7.46 -2.01 9.52
N ILE A 13 6.64 -1.91 8.47
CA ILE A 13 7.01 -2.27 7.10
C ILE A 13 8.08 -1.29 6.60
N GLN A 14 7.82 0.02 6.70
CA GLN A 14 8.70 1.08 6.19
C GLN A 14 10.11 0.99 6.77
N HIS A 15 10.24 0.84 8.09
CA HIS A 15 11.53 0.80 8.80
C HIS A 15 12.19 -0.59 8.82
N GLN A 16 11.70 -1.56 8.04
CA GLN A 16 12.23 -2.94 7.99
C GLN A 16 12.27 -3.63 9.37
N LEU A 17 11.36 -3.26 10.27
CA LEU A 17 11.25 -3.90 11.59
C LEU A 17 10.64 -5.31 11.49
N VAL A 18 10.06 -5.63 10.32
CA VAL A 18 9.60 -6.97 9.94
C VAL A 18 10.30 -7.42 8.66
N SER A 19 10.78 -8.66 8.63
CA SER A 19 11.54 -9.21 7.49
C SER A 19 11.09 -10.63 7.13
N SER A 20 11.51 -11.10 5.94
CA SER A 20 11.28 -12.45 5.44
C SER A 20 9.79 -12.85 5.45
N ILE A 21 9.42 -13.91 6.17
CA ILE A 21 8.06 -14.43 6.24
C ILE A 21 7.10 -13.40 6.87
N THR A 22 7.55 -12.70 7.91
CA THR A 22 6.72 -11.73 8.64
C THR A 22 6.36 -10.53 7.77
N LEU A 23 7.28 -10.09 6.91
CA LEU A 23 7.00 -9.02 5.94
C LEU A 23 5.91 -9.45 4.94
N GLY A 24 6.03 -10.66 4.38
CA GLY A 24 5.02 -11.19 3.45
C GLY A 24 3.63 -11.29 4.10
N ILE A 25 3.58 -11.72 5.36
CA ILE A 25 2.34 -11.76 6.15
C ILE A 25 1.80 -10.34 6.38
N ALA A 26 2.66 -9.38 6.74
CA ALA A 26 2.25 -8.00 6.99
C ALA A 26 1.66 -7.34 5.74
N LEU A 27 2.32 -7.47 4.59
CA LEU A 27 1.81 -6.99 3.30
C LEU A 27 0.46 -7.62 2.98
N ARG A 28 0.32 -8.94 3.17
CA ARG A 28 -0.93 -9.65 2.93
C ARG A 28 -2.07 -9.14 3.82
N TYR A 29 -1.81 -8.85 5.09
CA TYR A 29 -2.80 -8.24 5.98
C TYR A 29 -3.29 -6.88 5.49
N VAL A 30 -2.38 -6.03 5.02
CA VAL A 30 -2.75 -4.72 4.44
C VAL A 30 -3.58 -4.91 3.16
N LEU A 31 -3.18 -5.84 2.28
CA LEU A 31 -3.93 -6.15 1.06
C LEU A 31 -5.34 -6.67 1.36
N GLU A 32 -5.48 -7.57 2.33
CA GLU A 32 -6.80 -8.09 2.74
C GLU A 32 -7.68 -7.01 3.38
N ALA A 33 -7.07 -6.03 4.06
CA ALA A 33 -7.75 -4.86 4.58
C ALA A 33 -8.24 -3.93 3.47
N LEU A 34 -7.39 -3.64 2.47
CA LEU A 34 -7.73 -2.84 1.28
C LEU A 34 -8.80 -3.50 0.41
N ARG A 35 -8.86 -4.83 0.38
CA ARG A 35 -9.93 -5.59 -0.30
C ARG A 35 -11.29 -5.46 0.37
N LYS A 36 -11.38 -4.98 1.62
CA LYS A 36 -12.67 -4.73 2.25
C LYS A 36 -13.34 -3.55 1.57
N SER A 37 -14.59 -3.73 1.15
CA SER A 37 -15.34 -2.63 0.53
C SER A 37 -15.57 -1.51 1.56
N PRO A 38 -15.47 -0.23 1.17
CA PRO A 38 -15.66 0.91 2.08
C PRO A 38 -17.08 1.04 2.69
N GLY A 39 -18.01 0.16 2.29
CA GLY A 39 -19.41 0.17 2.72
C GLY A 39 -20.25 1.20 1.97
N PRO A 40 -21.59 1.09 2.00
CA PRO A 40 -22.45 2.08 1.37
C PRO A 40 -22.28 3.46 2.02
N PRO A 41 -22.42 4.55 1.24
CA PRO A 41 -22.33 5.91 1.77
C PRO A 41 -23.37 6.11 2.87
N GLY A 42 -22.91 6.43 4.09
CA GLY A 42 -23.73 6.56 5.30
C GLY A 42 -23.49 5.51 6.38
N ASN A 43 -22.82 4.40 6.08
CA ASN A 43 -22.38 3.40 7.08
C ASN A 43 -20.88 3.12 6.96
N THR A 44 -20.07 4.01 7.53
CA THR A 44 -18.62 3.79 7.71
C THR A 44 -18.28 3.16 9.06
N THR A 45 -19.29 2.72 9.81
CA THR A 45 -19.15 2.08 11.12
C THR A 45 -19.01 0.55 11.00
N SER A 46 -19.36 -0.01 9.84
CA SER A 46 -19.15 -1.42 9.53
C SER A 46 -17.68 -1.81 9.68
N ASN A 47 -17.44 -3.03 10.16
CA ASN A 47 -16.08 -3.56 10.35
C ASN A 47 -15.28 -3.54 9.04
N GLN A 48 -15.95 -3.65 7.89
CA GLN A 48 -15.34 -3.61 6.56
C GLN A 48 -14.76 -2.22 6.23
N GLY A 49 -15.54 -1.15 6.43
CA GLY A 49 -15.06 0.22 6.20
C GLY A 49 -13.94 0.63 7.17
N LYS A 50 -13.96 0.12 8.41
CA LYS A 50 -12.88 0.29 9.40
C LYS A 50 -11.57 -0.36 8.94
N MET A 51 -11.64 -1.59 8.45
CA MET A 51 -10.48 -2.31 7.92
C MET A 51 -9.95 -1.68 6.63
N PHE A 52 -10.83 -1.23 5.73
CA PHE A 52 -10.41 -0.48 4.55
C PHE A 52 -9.59 0.76 4.91
N ARG A 53 -10.07 1.57 5.86
CA ARG A 53 -9.33 2.74 6.38
C ARG A 53 -8.01 2.36 7.02
N PHE A 54 -7.97 1.28 7.80
CA PHE A 54 -6.71 0.75 8.35
C PHE A 54 -5.71 0.44 7.23
N GLY A 55 -6.14 -0.24 6.17
CA GLY A 55 -5.30 -0.56 5.01
C GLY A 55 -4.76 0.69 4.32
N MET A 56 -5.61 1.71 4.13
CA MET A 56 -5.22 3.00 3.57
C MET A 56 -4.15 3.70 4.41
N PHE A 57 -4.37 3.83 5.72
CA PHE A 57 -3.39 4.47 6.62
C PHE A 57 -2.07 3.72 6.69
N ALA A 58 -2.10 2.38 6.62
CA ALA A 58 -0.88 1.57 6.60
C ALA A 58 -0.12 1.77 5.28
N LEU A 59 -0.82 1.72 4.14
CA LEU A 59 -0.24 1.86 2.80
C LEU A 59 0.50 3.19 2.63
N GLU A 60 -0.05 4.28 3.16
CA GLU A 60 0.59 5.61 3.12
C GLU A 60 1.98 5.64 3.76
N GLN A 61 2.26 4.80 4.75
CA GLN A 61 3.55 4.83 5.46
C GLN A 61 4.68 4.17 4.69
N PHE A 62 4.38 3.20 3.82
CA PHE A 62 5.39 2.44 3.07
C PHE A 62 5.28 2.60 1.55
N LYS A 63 4.57 3.64 1.10
CA LYS A 63 4.36 3.91 -0.33
C LYS A 63 5.66 4.13 -1.11
N GLU A 64 6.65 4.74 -0.48
CA GLU A 64 7.99 4.98 -1.06
C GLU A 64 8.72 3.67 -1.39
N ARG A 65 8.37 2.57 -0.72
CA ARG A 65 9.00 1.25 -0.88
C ARG A 65 8.16 0.28 -1.72
N LEU A 66 6.99 0.71 -2.21
CA LEU A 66 6.13 -0.13 -3.07
C LEU A 66 6.85 -0.62 -4.33
N HIS A 67 7.81 0.16 -4.80
CA HIS A 67 8.69 -0.17 -5.91
C HIS A 67 9.43 -1.52 -5.67
N GLU A 68 9.75 -1.87 -4.42
CA GLU A 68 10.38 -3.15 -4.05
C GLU A 68 9.47 -4.37 -4.25
N TRP A 69 8.14 -4.18 -4.34
CA TRP A 69 7.15 -5.25 -4.42
C TRP A 69 6.16 -5.05 -5.58
N PRO A 70 6.61 -5.06 -6.85
CA PRO A 70 5.73 -4.79 -7.99
C PRO A 70 4.57 -5.79 -8.11
N GLN A 71 4.77 -7.05 -7.72
CA GLN A 71 3.71 -8.06 -7.69
C GLN A 71 2.62 -7.72 -6.67
N TYR A 72 3.00 -7.17 -5.51
CA TYR A 72 2.06 -6.72 -4.49
C TYR A 72 1.21 -5.55 -4.99
N CYS A 73 1.85 -4.59 -5.65
CA CYS A 73 1.17 -3.42 -6.22
C CYS A 73 0.17 -3.82 -7.32
N SER A 74 0.54 -4.76 -8.20
CA SER A 74 -0.39 -5.34 -9.20
C SER A 74 -1.66 -5.91 -8.55
N HIS A 75 -1.52 -6.59 -7.41
CA HIS A 75 -2.68 -7.10 -6.67
C HIS A 75 -3.55 -6.01 -6.04
N ILE A 76 -3.00 -4.84 -5.71
CA ILE A 76 -3.79 -3.70 -5.22
C ILE A 76 -4.59 -3.07 -6.37
N VAL A 77 -3.96 -2.82 -7.52
CA VAL A 77 -4.59 -2.20 -8.70
C VAL A 77 -5.74 -3.04 -9.26
N GLN A 78 -5.67 -4.37 -9.09
CA GLN A 78 -6.74 -5.30 -9.49
C GLN A 78 -7.99 -5.24 -8.60
N ILE A 79 -8.00 -4.48 -7.50
CA ILE A 79 -9.16 -4.37 -6.60
C ILE A 79 -10.25 -3.51 -7.25
N PRO A 80 -11.46 -4.05 -7.53
CA PRO A 80 -12.48 -3.33 -8.32
C PRO A 80 -12.89 -1.97 -7.73
N HIS A 81 -13.18 -1.92 -6.42
CA HIS A 81 -13.62 -0.66 -5.78
C HIS A 81 -12.49 0.37 -5.63
N LEU A 82 -11.22 -0.05 -5.66
CA LEU A 82 -10.10 0.89 -5.72
C LEU A 82 -9.97 1.48 -7.12
N LYS A 83 -10.12 0.64 -8.15
CA LYS A 83 -10.07 1.09 -9.55
C LYS A 83 -11.20 2.07 -9.90
N GLU A 84 -12.40 1.83 -9.37
CA GLU A 84 -13.57 2.66 -9.65
C GLU A 84 -13.68 3.88 -8.72
N GLY A 85 -13.29 3.74 -7.45
CA GLY A 85 -13.49 4.78 -6.43
C GLY A 85 -12.24 5.56 -6.02
N TYR A 86 -11.04 5.09 -6.38
CA TYR A 86 -9.75 5.64 -5.94
C TYR A 86 -8.72 5.63 -7.08
N ALA A 87 -9.14 6.13 -8.26
CA ALA A 87 -8.28 6.15 -9.46
C ALA A 87 -6.94 6.86 -9.24
N ASP A 88 -6.94 7.98 -8.50
CA ASP A 88 -5.71 8.73 -8.20
C ASP A 88 -4.69 7.87 -7.41
N LEU A 89 -5.18 7.08 -6.44
CA LEU A 89 -4.33 6.16 -5.67
C LEU A 89 -3.76 5.07 -6.58
N VAL A 90 -4.60 4.50 -7.45
CA VAL A 90 -4.17 3.47 -8.40
C VAL A 90 -3.07 4.01 -9.31
N THR A 91 -3.23 5.21 -9.85
CA THR A 91 -2.21 5.87 -10.68
C THR A 91 -0.93 6.14 -9.88
N GLU A 92 -1.01 6.61 -8.64
CA GLU A 92 0.18 6.81 -7.78
C GLU A 92 0.95 5.50 -7.56
N ILE A 93 0.24 4.40 -7.29
CA ILE A 93 0.85 3.07 -7.12
C ILE A 93 1.48 2.59 -8.43
N GLU A 94 0.78 2.72 -9.56
CA GLU A 94 1.31 2.34 -10.88
C GLU A 94 2.57 3.16 -11.25
N SER A 95 2.58 4.46 -10.96
CA SER A 95 3.77 5.31 -11.15
C SER A 95 4.95 4.86 -10.29
N ALA A 96 4.72 4.58 -9.00
CA ALA A 96 5.76 4.08 -8.10
C ALA A 96 6.34 2.72 -8.55
N MET A 97 5.52 1.86 -9.18
CA MET A 97 5.99 0.60 -9.77
C MET A 97 6.92 0.82 -10.96
N LEU A 98 6.65 1.84 -11.79
CA LEU A 98 7.45 2.18 -12.95
C LEU A 98 8.77 2.85 -12.55
N GLU A 99 8.76 3.67 -11.50
CA GLU A 99 9.98 4.28 -10.92
C GLU A 99 10.97 3.23 -10.42
N SER A 100 10.49 2.09 -9.88
CA SER A 100 11.37 0.95 -9.54
C SER A 100 12.22 0.46 -10.70
N ASN A 101 11.70 0.59 -11.92
CA ASN A 101 12.27 0.01 -13.13
C ASN A 101 13.04 1.05 -13.95
N ALA A 102 13.00 2.33 -13.55
CA ALA A 102 13.54 3.46 -14.32
C ALA A 102 14.90 3.98 -13.81
N ALA A 103 15.53 3.36 -12.80
CA ALA A 103 16.83 3.79 -12.31
C ALA A 103 18.01 3.01 -12.94
N PRO A 104 18.75 3.58 -13.90
CA PRO A 104 20.18 3.40 -14.02
C PRO A 104 20.91 4.60 -13.40
N ALA A 105 21.99 4.29 -12.69
CA ALA A 105 22.83 5.18 -11.88
C ALA A 105 23.22 6.53 -12.53
N PRO A 106 23.42 7.61 -11.73
CA PRO A 106 24.27 8.69 -12.20
C PRO A 106 25.72 8.18 -12.18
N THR A 107 26.19 7.65 -13.32
CA THR A 107 27.62 7.56 -13.59
C THR A 107 28.15 8.97 -13.70
N VAL A 108 28.63 9.53 -12.58
CA VAL A 108 29.47 10.71 -12.58
C VAL A 108 30.84 10.28 -13.10
N SER A 109 30.99 10.26 -14.41
CA SER A 109 32.28 10.32 -15.09
C SER A 109 32.67 11.80 -15.18
N VAL A 110 33.50 12.26 -14.25
CA VAL A 110 34.26 13.49 -14.42
C VAL A 110 35.71 13.12 -14.70
N SER A 111 36.22 13.78 -15.74
CA SER A 111 37.49 13.64 -16.45
C SER A 111 38.72 14.00 -15.64
#